data_AF-A0A723AFX0-F1
#
_entry.id   AF-A0A723AFX0-F1
#
_cell.length_a   1.000
_cell.length_b   1.000
_cell.length_c   1.000
_cell.angle_alpha   90.00
_cell.angle_beta   90.00
_cell.angle_gamma   90.00
#
_symmetry.space_group_name_H-M   'P 1'
#
loop_
_entity.id
_entity.type
_entity.pdbx_description
1 polymer ?
#
loop_
_entity_poly.entity_id
_entity_poly.type
_entity_poly.pdbx_seq_one_letter_code
_entity_poly.pdbx_strand_id
1 'polypeptide(L)'
;EFTLSDLDMVVNKSGFNSSFGDREKGRYENVISGNMQLGEALGINGTPGFIIMNMQKPDAATTSFIPGAVDEATLKYAIQKARGG
;
A
#
# COMPACT_ATOMS: atom_id res chain seq x y z
N GLU A 1 2.62 17.51 -13.91
CA GLU A 1 1.57 16.48 -13.94
C GLU A 1 2.20 15.19 -14.42
N PHE A 2 1.79 14.04 -13.91
CA PHE A 2 2.27 12.74 -14.40
C PHE A 2 1.43 12.33 -15.60
N THR A 3 2.09 12.00 -16.72
CA THR A 3 1.45 11.72 -18.01
C THR A 3 1.70 10.30 -18.48
N LEU A 4 1.03 9.88 -19.56
CA LEU A 4 1.31 8.59 -20.21
C LEU A 4 2.76 8.49 -20.71
N SER A 5 3.35 9.60 -21.16
CA SER A 5 4.77 9.61 -21.58
C SER A 5 5.72 9.36 -20.40
N ASP A 6 5.37 9.84 -19.20
CA ASP A 6 6.15 9.56 -17.99
C ASP A 6 6.04 8.08 -17.61
N LEU A 7 4.84 7.50 -17.75
CA LEU A 7 4.61 6.08 -17.54
C LEU A 7 5.44 5.22 -18.51
N ASP A 8 5.41 5.53 -19.80
CA ASP A 8 6.20 4.82 -20.82
C ASP A 8 7.70 4.89 -20.53
N MET A 9 8.19 6.04 -20.06
CA MET A 9 9.59 6.20 -19.65
C MET A 9 9.94 5.24 -18.51
N VAL A 10 9.08 5.12 -17.50
CA VAL A 10 9.30 4.23 -16.35
C VAL A 10 9.22 2.76 -16.76
N VAL A 11 8.25 2.38 -17.59
CA VAL A 11 8.12 1.00 -18.10
C VAL A 11 9.40 0.60 -18.84
N ASN A 12 9.87 1.43 -19.78
CA ASN A 12 11.10 1.16 -20.53
C ASN A 12 12.34 1.06 -19.62
N LYS A 13 12.48 1.95 -18.63
CA LYS A 13 13.62 1.93 -17.68
C LYS A 13 13.59 0.73 -16.73
N SER A 14 12.41 0.22 -16.40
CA SER A 14 12.26 -0.91 -15.48
C SER A 14 12.65 -2.26 -16.10
N GLY A 15 12.80 -2.33 -17.42
CA GLY A 15 12.99 -3.58 -18.16
C GLY A 15 11.72 -4.43 -18.25
N PHE A 16 10.57 -3.88 -17.87
CA PHE A 16 9.28 -4.54 -17.97
C PHE A 16 8.88 -4.71 -19.44
N ASN A 17 8.83 -5.96 -19.89
CA ASN A 17 8.58 -6.34 -21.28
C ASN A 17 7.30 -7.18 -21.48
N SER A 18 6.47 -7.27 -20.44
CA SER A 18 5.21 -8.00 -20.51
C SER A 18 4.09 -7.10 -21.01
N SER A 19 3.19 -7.66 -21.81
CA SER A 19 1.94 -7.01 -22.20
C SER A 19 0.78 -7.68 -21.49
N PHE A 20 -0.20 -6.89 -21.07
CA PHE A 20 -1.41 -7.40 -20.43
C PHE A 20 -2.57 -7.44 -21.41
N GLY A 21 -3.21 -8.60 -21.53
CA GLY A 21 -4.50 -8.72 -22.23
C GLY A 21 -5.64 -8.06 -21.44
N ASP A 22 -6.78 -7.85 -22.10
CA ASP A 22 -7.93 -7.17 -21.48
C ASP A 22 -8.45 -7.88 -20.22
N ARG A 23 -8.40 -9.22 -20.22
CA ARG A 23 -8.76 -10.02 -19.04
C ARG A 23 -7.86 -9.73 -17.83
N GLU A 24 -6.56 -9.56 -18.06
CA GLU A 24 -5.59 -9.30 -16.99
C GLU A 24 -5.73 -7.87 -16.48
N LYS A 25 -5.93 -6.90 -17.38
CA LYS A 25 -6.25 -5.52 -17.02
C LYS A 25 -7.50 -5.46 -16.13
N GLY A 26 -8.59 -6.12 -16.56
CA GLY A 26 -9.82 -6.20 -15.77
C GLY A 26 -9.61 -6.83 -14.39
N ARG A 27 -8.75 -7.86 -14.29
CA ARG A 27 -8.39 -8.44 -12.99
C ARG A 27 -7.66 -7.44 -12.10
N TYR A 28 -6.71 -6.68 -12.63
CA TYR A 28 -5.96 -5.69 -11.83
C TYR A 28 -6.83 -4.52 -11.40
N GLU A 29 -7.73 -4.03 -12.25
CA GLU A 29 -8.71 -3.00 -11.89
C GLU A 29 -9.61 -3.45 -10.74
N ASN A 30 -10.06 -4.71 -10.75
CA ASN A 30 -10.83 -5.27 -9.65
C ASN A 30 -10.02 -5.35 -8.34
N VAL A 31 -8.72 -5.66 -8.40
CA VAL A 31 -7.85 -5.66 -7.22
C VAL A 31 -7.62 -4.24 -6.70
N ILE A 32 -7.37 -3.28 -7.59
CA ILE A 32 -7.17 -1.86 -7.23
C ILE A 32 -8.44 -1.30 -6.57
N SER A 33 -9.60 -1.48 -7.19
CA SER A 33 -10.88 -1.01 -6.64
C SER A 33 -11.24 -1.70 -5.32
N GLY A 34 -11.01 -3.01 -5.20
CA GLY A 34 -11.20 -3.73 -3.94
C GLY A 34 -10.31 -3.21 -2.81
N ASN A 35 -9.04 -2.92 -3.10
CA ASN A 35 -8.12 -2.33 -2.12
C ASN A 35 -8.50 -0.90 -1.73
N MET A 36 -8.99 -0.10 -2.68
CA MET A 36 -9.53 1.26 -2.40
C MET A 36 -10.70 1.19 -1.42
N GLN A 37 -11.68 0.33 -1.68
CA GLN A 37 -12.84 0.13 -0.80
C GLN A 37 -12.44 -0.37 0.59
N LEU A 38 -11.48 -1.29 0.66
CA LEU A 38 -10.95 -1.75 1.94
C LEU A 38 -10.27 -0.60 2.71
N GLY A 39 -9.47 0.22 2.02
CA GLY A 39 -8.84 1.40 2.62
C GLY A 39 -9.87 2.36 3.23
N GLU A 40 -10.92 2.69 2.48
CA GLU A 40 -12.04 3.51 2.95
C GLU A 40 -12.72 2.89 4.17
N ALA A 41 -13.00 1.59 4.14
CA ALA A 41 -13.62 0.86 5.26
C ALA A 41 -12.73 0.83 6.52
N LEU A 42 -11.41 0.88 6.35
CA LEU A 42 -10.43 0.99 7.45
C LEU A 42 -10.25 2.44 7.94
N GLY A 43 -10.97 3.41 7.36
CA GLY A 43 -10.88 4.82 7.72
C GLY A 43 -9.65 5.53 7.14
N ILE A 44 -9.02 4.96 6.12
CA ILE A 44 -7.89 5.58 5.41
C ILE A 44 -8.43 6.63 4.45
N ASN A 45 -8.55 7.86 4.95
CA ASN A 45 -9.12 8.99 4.20
C ASN A 45 -8.07 9.85 3.48
N GLY A 46 -6.81 9.42 3.48
CA GLY A 46 -5.71 10.14 2.85
C GLY A 46 -4.46 9.27 2.76
N THR A 47 -3.56 9.63 1.83
CA THR A 47 -2.29 8.91 1.62
C THR A 47 -1.09 9.79 2.01
N PRO A 48 0.00 9.19 2.54
CA PRO A 48 0.16 7.76 2.86
C PRO A 48 -0.64 7.38 4.12
N GLY A 49 -0.94 6.08 4.27
CA GLY A 49 -1.47 5.48 5.49
C GLY A 49 -0.73 4.18 5.77
N PHE A 50 -0.32 3.96 7.02
CA PHE A 50 0.48 2.79 7.41
C PHE A 50 -0.31 1.89 8.35
N ILE A 51 -0.34 0.58 8.05
CA ILE A 51 -0.82 -0.46 8.97
C ILE A 51 0.39 -1.31 9.34
N ILE A 52 0.72 -1.37 10.63
CA ILE A 52 1.89 -2.06 11.15
C ILE A 52 1.40 -3.06 12.19
N MET A 53 1.62 -4.34 11.93
CA MET A 53 1.03 -5.43 12.70
C MET A 53 1.95 -6.66 12.71
N ASN A 54 1.73 -7.55 13.67
CA ASN A 54 2.38 -8.84 13.69
C ASN A 54 1.82 -9.74 12.58
N MET A 55 2.69 -10.32 11.74
CA MET A 55 2.27 -11.17 10.62
C MET A 55 1.86 -12.58 11.06
N GLN A 56 2.43 -13.11 12.15
CA GLN A 56 2.17 -14.47 12.63
C GLN A 56 1.00 -14.52 13.59
N LYS A 57 0.83 -13.49 14.42
CA LYS A 57 -0.23 -13.39 15.43
C LYS A 57 -0.80 -11.97 15.47
N PRO A 58 -1.65 -11.61 14.51
CA PRO A 58 -2.34 -10.33 14.50
C PRO A 58 -3.12 -10.14 15.81
N ASP A 59 -2.90 -9.01 16.46
CA ASP A 59 -3.68 -8.63 17.64
C ASP A 59 -3.89 -7.11 17.66
N ALA A 60 -5.02 -6.66 18.19
CA ALA A 60 -5.33 -5.23 18.26
C ALA A 60 -4.30 -4.47 19.12
N ALA A 61 -3.76 -5.09 20.17
CA ALA A 61 -2.77 -4.46 21.03
C ALA A 61 -1.39 -4.34 20.37
N THR A 62 -1.07 -5.16 19.36
CA THR A 62 0.19 -5.10 18.61
C THR A 62 0.03 -4.42 17.24
N THR A 63 -1.19 -4.04 16.86
CA THR A 63 -1.48 -3.36 15.60
C THR A 63 -1.45 -1.85 15.79
N SER A 64 -0.90 -1.13 14.82
CA SER A 64 -0.91 0.33 14.76
C SER A 64 -1.38 0.78 13.39
N PHE A 65 -2.27 1.77 13.37
CA PHE A 65 -2.64 2.52 12.18
C PHE A 65 -2.11 3.95 12.30
N ILE A 66 -1.38 4.42 11.29
CA ILE A 66 -0.78 5.75 11.26
C ILE A 66 -1.25 6.47 9.98
N PRO A 67 -2.15 7.46 10.09
CA PRO A 67 -2.56 8.26 8.96
C PRO A 67 -1.54 9.36 8.64
N GLY A 68 -1.28 9.58 7.36
CA GLY A 68 -0.39 10.64 6.88
C GLY A 68 1.10 10.28 6.92
N ALA A 69 1.91 11.22 6.44
CA ALA A 69 3.36 11.12 6.55
C ALA A 69 3.77 11.21 8.03
N VAL A 70 4.77 10.40 8.42
CA VAL A 70 5.20 10.26 9.80
C VAL A 70 6.73 10.25 9.89
N ASP A 71 7.28 10.67 11.02
CA ASP A 71 8.72 10.58 11.29
C ASP A 71 9.20 9.14 11.51
N GLU A 72 10.51 8.96 11.39
CA GLU A 72 11.16 7.66 11.52
C GLU A 72 10.99 7.03 12.92
N ALA A 73 10.99 7.84 13.98
CA ALA A 73 10.94 7.35 15.35
C ALA A 73 9.57 6.74 15.67
N THR A 74 8.49 7.40 15.25
CA THR A 74 7.13 6.91 15.39
C THR A 74 6.93 5.63 14.57
N LEU A 75 7.48 5.55 13.35
CA LEU A 75 7.44 4.34 12.54
C LEU A 75 8.19 3.18 13.21
N LYS A 76 9.39 3.43 13.74
CA LYS A 76 10.19 2.44 14.50
C LYS A 76 9.45 1.93 15.73
N TYR A 77 8.81 2.82 16.48
CA TYR A 77 8.02 2.46 17.66
C TYR A 77 6.86 1.52 17.29
N ALA A 78 6.12 1.83 16.22
CA ALA A 78 5.03 0.98 15.77
C ALA A 78 5.51 -0.41 15.32
N ILE A 79 6.70 -0.49 14.70
CA ILE A 79 7.34 -1.77 14.33
C ILE A 79 7.73 -2.57 15.59
N GLN A 80 8.28 -1.93 16.63
CA GLN A 80 8.60 -2.58 17.90
C GLN A 80 7.34 -3.10 18.59
N LYS A 81 6.30 -2.27 18.67
CA LYS A 81 4.98 -2.67 19.19
C LYS A 81 4.41 -3.90 18.46
N ALA A 82 4.53 -3.96 17.13
CA ALA A 82 4.09 -5.11 16.34
C ALA A 82 4.88 -6.41 16.63
N ARG A 83 6.10 -6.29 17.14
CA ARG A 83 6.91 -7.45 17.56
C ARG A 83 6.56 -7.94 18.97
N GLY A 84 5.71 -7.23 19.70
CA GLY A 84 5.33 -7.56 21.09
C GLY A 84 6.02 -6.71 22.16
N GLY A 85 6.72 -5.64 21.77
CA GLY A 85 7.55 -4.82 22.66
C GLY A 85 9.02 -5.16 22.54
#